data_AF-A0A0N4XG26-F1
#
_entry.id   AF-A0A0N4XG26-F1
#
_cell.length_a   1.000
_cell.length_b   1.000
_cell.length_c   1.000
_cell.angle_alpha   90.00
_cell.angle_beta   90.00
_cell.angle_gamma   90.00
#
_symmetry.space_group_name_H-M   'P 1'
#
loop_
_entity.id
_entity.type
_entity.pdbx_description
1 polymer ?
#
loop_
_entity_poly.entity_id
_entity_poly.type
_entity_poly.pdbx_seq_one_letter_code
_entity_poly.pdbx_strand_id
1 'polypeptide(L)'
;MRIDESRSKSALEHIDRMAKLFSPGELLKMRSLVKNLFRWTVFYRIWCLKEAVLKATGTGLVNDLRVFDFHTGEEDHVPGCFITSTTWYEHGIKQRNWTFEESFIGDDHCVAVGSVEESPSTRP
;
A
#
# COMPACT_ATOMS: atom_id res chain seq x y z
N MET A 1 -6.47 0.89 7.79
CA MET A 1 -6.53 -0.47 8.35
C MET A 1 -5.88 -0.49 9.72
N ARG A 2 -6.36 -1.36 10.62
CA ARG A 2 -5.71 -1.60 11.90
C ARG A 2 -4.63 -2.66 11.76
N ILE A 3 -3.45 -2.41 12.33
CA ILE A 3 -2.35 -3.35 12.42
C ILE A 3 -2.69 -4.31 13.56
N ASP A 4 -2.99 -5.56 13.19
CA ASP A 4 -3.30 -6.63 14.13
C ASP A 4 -2.23 -7.73 14.05
N GLU A 5 -1.34 -7.73 15.04
CA GLU A 5 -0.28 -8.74 15.16
C GLU A 5 -0.79 -10.11 15.62
N SER A 6 -1.99 -10.18 16.21
CA SER A 6 -2.60 -11.42 16.70
C SER A 6 -3.25 -12.24 15.58
N ARG A 7 -3.35 -11.67 14.38
CA ARG A 7 -4.04 -12.26 13.21
C ARG A 7 -3.41 -13.55 12.69
N SER A 8 -2.17 -13.86 13.08
CA SER A 8 -1.49 -15.13 12.80
C SER A 8 -0.36 -15.38 13.80
N LYS A 9 0.20 -16.60 13.80
CA LYS A 9 1.35 -16.96 14.63
C LYS A 9 2.60 -16.14 14.27
N SER A 10 2.78 -15.84 12.98
CA SER A 10 3.84 -14.93 12.52
C SER A 10 3.38 -14.08 11.34
N ALA A 11 3.99 -12.90 11.18
CA ALA A 11 3.74 -12.03 10.04
C ALA A 11 4.13 -12.70 8.71
N LEU A 12 5.22 -13.47 8.71
CA LEU A 12 5.73 -14.17 7.54
C LEU A 12 4.74 -15.22 7.02
N GLU A 13 4.18 -16.05 7.92
CA GLU A 13 3.12 -17.00 7.54
C GLU A 13 1.89 -16.30 6.95
N HIS A 14 1.54 -15.11 7.47
CA HIS A 14 0.44 -14.34 6.91
C HIS A 14 0.74 -13.84 5.50
N ILE A 15 1.93 -13.25 5.32
CA ILE A 15 2.43 -12.75 4.03
C ILE A 15 2.45 -13.89 3.01
N ASP A 16 2.93 -15.07 3.37
CA ASP A 16 3.01 -16.22 2.47
C ASP A 16 1.62 -16.72 2.04
N ARG A 17 0.64 -16.74 2.95
CA ARG A 17 -0.76 -17.06 2.59
C ARG A 17 -1.37 -16.04 1.65
N MET A 18 -1.04 -14.76 1.85
CA MET A 18 -1.56 -13.65 1.07
C MET A 18 -0.71 -13.31 -0.15
N ALA A 19 0.35 -14.09 -0.43
CA ALA A 19 1.38 -13.73 -1.42
C ALA A 19 0.84 -13.49 -2.83
N LYS A 20 -0.30 -14.12 -3.19
CA LYS A 20 -0.96 -13.93 -4.48
C LYS A 20 -1.57 -12.55 -4.70
N LEU A 21 -1.60 -11.70 -3.66
CA LEU A 21 -2.19 -10.35 -3.72
C LEU A 21 -1.13 -9.24 -3.85
N PHE A 22 0.16 -9.60 -3.79
CA PHE A 22 1.27 -8.66 -3.75
C PHE A 22 2.23 -8.92 -4.90
N SER A 23 2.89 -7.86 -5.36
CA SER A 23 3.95 -7.95 -6.35
C SER A 23 5.18 -8.68 -5.78
N PRO A 24 6.07 -9.22 -6.63
CA PRO A 24 7.34 -9.78 -6.17
C PRO A 24 8.21 -8.77 -5.39
N GLY A 25 8.19 -7.49 -5.79
CA GLY A 25 8.94 -6.42 -5.12
C GLY A 25 8.41 -6.11 -3.72
N GLU A 26 7.08 -6.04 -3.59
CA GLU A 26 6.39 -5.86 -2.31
C GLU A 26 6.67 -7.03 -1.36
N LEU A 27 6.60 -8.26 -1.86
CA LEU A 27 6.92 -9.47 -1.09
C LEU A 27 8.37 -9.50 -0.63
N LEU A 28 9.31 -9.13 -1.51
CA LEU A 28 10.72 -9.03 -1.16
C LEU A 28 10.93 -8.01 -0.03
N LYS A 29 10.32 -6.82 -0.15
CA LYS A 29 10.39 -5.77 0.87
C LYS A 29 9.84 -6.23 2.22
N MET A 30 8.71 -6.93 2.23
CA MET A 30 8.15 -7.46 3.48
C MET A 30 9.01 -8.58 4.08
N ARG A 31 9.50 -9.51 3.25
CA ARG A 31 10.27 -10.67 3.71
C ARG A 31 11.68 -10.31 4.21
N SER A 32 12.29 -9.25 3.67
CA SER A 32 13.64 -8.80 4.06
C SER A 32 13.70 -8.20 5.46
N LEU A 33 12.56 -7.75 6.02
CA LEU A 33 12.50 -7.17 7.36
C LEU A 33 12.73 -8.23 8.44
N VAL A 34 13.47 -7.87 9.48
CA VAL A 34 13.82 -8.78 10.59
C VAL A 34 12.70 -8.86 11.63
N LYS A 35 12.08 -7.73 11.99
CA LYS A 35 11.05 -7.67 13.04
C LYS A 35 9.64 -7.89 12.47
N ASN A 36 8.84 -8.72 13.12
CA ASN A 36 7.45 -8.98 12.72
C ASN A 36 6.59 -7.70 12.72
N LEU A 37 6.78 -6.80 13.69
CA LEU A 37 6.09 -5.52 13.71
C LEU A 37 6.27 -4.76 12.39
N PHE A 38 7.52 -4.59 11.92
CA PHE A 38 7.78 -3.90 10.66
C PHE A 38 7.21 -4.64 9.44
N ARG A 39 7.22 -5.98 9.45
CA ARG A 39 6.57 -6.78 8.39
C ARG A 39 5.08 -6.47 8.33
N TRP A 40 4.42 -6.43 9.48
CA TRP A 40 3.00 -6.09 9.57
C TRP A 40 2.73 -4.65 9.13
N THR A 41 3.55 -3.70 9.56
CA THR A 41 3.42 -2.29 9.15
C THR A 41 3.48 -2.16 7.63
N VAL A 42 4.49 -2.75 6.98
CA VAL A 42 4.62 -2.70 5.51
C VAL A 42 3.48 -3.43 4.83
N PHE A 43 3.06 -4.59 5.33
CA PHE A 43 1.92 -5.34 4.79
C PHE A 43 0.64 -4.50 4.78
N TYR A 44 0.24 -3.94 5.94
CA TYR A 44 -0.99 -3.17 6.04
C TYR A 44 -0.90 -1.84 5.28
N ARG A 45 0.30 -1.23 5.22
CA ARG A 45 0.58 -0.02 4.42
C ARG A 45 0.30 -0.27 2.94
N ILE A 46 0.94 -1.29 2.35
CA ILE A 46 0.73 -1.67 0.94
C ILE A 46 -0.72 -2.10 0.69
N TRP A 47 -1.32 -2.84 1.62
CA TRP A 47 -2.72 -3.24 1.50
C TRP A 47 -3.67 -2.04 1.46
N CYS A 48 -3.45 -1.02 2.30
CA CYS A 48 -4.24 0.22 2.25
C CYS A 48 -4.11 0.94 0.90
N LEU A 49 -2.90 0.99 0.35
CA LEU A 49 -2.65 1.61 -0.96
C LEU A 49 -3.38 0.88 -2.10
N LYS A 50 -3.30 -0.46 -2.15
CA LYS A 50 -4.05 -1.26 -3.12
C LYS A 50 -5.55 -1.01 -2.99
N GLU A 51 -6.08 -1.09 -1.77
CA GLU A 51 -7.50 -0.81 -1.50
C GLU A 51 -7.92 0.60 -1.91
N ALA A 52 -7.05 1.61 -1.72
CA ALA A 52 -7.33 2.98 -2.14
C ALA A 52 -7.52 3.07 -3.67
N VAL A 53 -6.65 2.42 -4.45
CA VAL A 53 -6.78 2.37 -5.92
C VAL A 53 -8.05 1.62 -6.34
N LEU A 54 -8.32 0.46 -5.74
CA LEU A 54 -9.52 -0.33 -6.06
C LEU A 54 -10.81 0.45 -5.81
N LYS A 55 -10.85 1.21 -4.71
CA LYS A 55 -12.00 2.06 -4.36
C LYS A 55 -12.12 3.26 -5.29
N ALA A 56 -11.03 3.96 -5.57
CA ALA A 56 -11.04 5.14 -6.43
C ALA A 56 -11.37 4.81 -7.90
N THR A 57 -10.96 3.64 -8.41
CA THR A 57 -11.28 3.19 -9.77
C THR A 57 -12.64 2.50 -9.89
N GLY A 58 -13.27 2.14 -8.76
CA GLY A 58 -14.54 1.39 -8.75
C GLY A 58 -14.44 -0.03 -9.30
N THR A 59 -13.23 -0.57 -9.49
CA THR A 59 -13.01 -1.90 -10.10
C THR A 59 -13.29 -3.08 -9.16
N GLY A 60 -13.42 -2.84 -7.86
CA GLY A 60 -13.76 -3.88 -6.89
C GLY A 60 -12.70 -4.97 -6.76
N LEU A 61 -13.08 -6.26 -6.80
CA LEU A 61 -12.14 -7.38 -6.75
C LEU A 61 -11.49 -7.59 -8.12
N VAL A 62 -10.31 -7.00 -8.32
CA VAL A 62 -9.51 -7.18 -9.54
C VAL A 62 -8.97 -8.61 -9.63
N ASN A 63 -8.94 -9.17 -10.85
CA ASN A 63 -8.50 -10.54 -11.12
C ASN A 63 -7.02 -10.80 -10.74
N ASP A 64 -6.15 -9.78 -10.79
CA ASP A 64 -4.75 -9.91 -10.42
C ASP A 64 -4.17 -8.65 -9.77
N LEU A 65 -4.10 -8.60 -8.43
CA LEU A 65 -3.50 -7.49 -7.68
C LEU A 65 -1.96 -7.48 -7.69
N ARG A 66 -1.33 -8.52 -8.25
CA ARG A 66 0.15 -8.60 -8.35
C ARG A 66 0.70 -7.65 -9.40
N VAL A 67 -0.15 -7.22 -10.34
CA VAL A 67 0.22 -6.24 -11.36
C VAL A 67 0.31 -4.82 -10.79
N PHE A 68 -0.26 -4.60 -9.59
CA PHE A 68 -0.12 -3.35 -8.85
C PHE A 68 1.14 -3.46 -8.01
N ASP A 69 2.10 -2.56 -8.24
CA ASP A 69 3.37 -2.56 -7.52
C ASP A 69 3.57 -1.19 -6.87
N PHE A 70 3.51 -1.17 -5.53
CA PHE A 70 3.69 0.04 -4.74
C PHE A 70 5.11 0.13 -4.20
N HIS A 71 5.78 1.23 -4.54
CA HIS A 71 7.10 1.55 -4.03
C HIS A 71 6.95 2.68 -3.01
N THR A 72 6.99 2.27 -1.76
CA THR A 72 6.92 3.18 -0.62
C THR A 72 8.32 3.59 -0.16
N GLY A 73 8.50 4.84 0.28
CA GLY A 73 9.77 5.29 0.84
C GLY A 73 10.07 4.70 2.24
N GLU A 74 11.25 5.03 2.76
CA GLU A 74 11.75 4.64 4.08
C GLU A 74 11.41 5.65 5.18
N GLU A 75 10.50 6.60 4.91
CA GLU A 75 10.16 7.64 5.89
C GLU A 75 9.56 7.04 7.16
N ASP A 76 9.99 7.59 8.30
CA ASP A 76 9.50 7.18 9.60
C ASP A 76 8.01 7.50 9.77
N HIS A 77 7.30 6.56 10.37
CA HIS A 77 5.89 6.67 10.69
C HIS A 77 5.70 7.55 11.91
N VAL A 78 5.53 8.85 11.68
CA VAL A 78 5.27 9.83 12.74
C VAL A 78 3.78 10.22 12.73
N PRO A 79 3.06 10.06 13.86
CA PRO A 79 1.67 10.51 13.96
C PRO A 79 1.52 11.99 13.58
N GLY A 80 0.55 12.28 12.71
CA GLY A 80 0.28 13.64 12.22
C GLY A 80 1.11 14.07 11.01
N CYS A 81 2.03 13.24 10.51
CA CYS A 81 2.73 13.47 9.25
C CYS A 81 2.09 12.70 8.09
N PHE A 82 2.23 13.25 6.88
CA PHE A 82 1.80 12.63 5.63
C PHE A 82 3.02 12.21 4.81
N ILE A 83 2.99 10.98 4.28
CA ILE A 83 3.98 10.50 3.32
C ILE A 83 3.36 10.59 1.93
N THR A 84 4.01 11.33 1.04
CA THR A 84 3.56 11.58 -0.34
C THR A 84 4.53 11.08 -1.41
N SER A 85 5.62 10.43 -1.00
CA SER A 85 6.67 9.90 -1.87
C SER A 85 6.30 8.59 -2.56
N THR A 86 5.19 7.97 -2.16
CA THR A 86 4.79 6.66 -2.66
C THR A 86 4.47 6.71 -4.14
N THR A 87 5.05 5.77 -4.88
CA THR A 87 4.82 5.61 -6.31
C THR A 87 4.15 4.28 -6.61
N TRP A 88 3.31 4.29 -7.64
CA TRP A 88 2.55 3.13 -8.08
C TRP A 88 2.86 2.80 -9.53
N TYR A 89 3.04 1.51 -9.78
CA TYR A 89 3.21 0.94 -11.10
C TYR A 89 2.10 -0.08 -11.35
N GLU A 90 1.55 -0.05 -12.56
CA GLU A 90 0.59 -1.05 -13.03
C GLU A 90 1.18 -1.74 -14.26
N HIS A 91 1.30 -3.06 -14.24
CA HIS A 91 1.99 -3.83 -15.29
C HIS A 91 3.42 -3.32 -15.59
N GLY A 92 4.11 -2.82 -14.56
CA GLY A 92 5.45 -2.24 -14.68
C GLY A 92 5.49 -0.81 -15.24
N ILE A 93 4.33 -0.20 -15.54
CA ILE A 93 4.23 1.17 -16.04
C ILE A 93 3.89 2.12 -14.89
N LYS A 94 4.72 3.15 -14.69
CA LYS A 94 4.51 4.17 -13.64
C LYS A 94 3.24 4.96 -13.91
N GLN A 95 2.32 4.97 -12.95
CA GLN A 95 1.06 5.72 -13.01
C GLN A 95 1.29 7.14 -12.49
N ARG A 96 1.69 8.06 -13.40
CA ARG A 96 2.13 9.43 -13.03
C ARG A 96 0.99 10.37 -12.65
N ASN A 97 -0.22 10.07 -13.08
CA ASN A 97 -1.42 10.83 -12.76
C ASN A 97 -1.99 10.47 -11.37
N TRP A 98 -1.32 9.61 -10.62
CA TRP A 98 -1.73 9.22 -9.28
C TRP A 98 -0.83 9.82 -8.23
N THR A 99 -1.47 10.35 -7.19
CA THR A 99 -0.82 10.78 -5.97
C THR A 99 -1.38 9.98 -4.80
N PHE A 100 -0.51 9.68 -3.84
CA PHE A 100 -0.87 8.94 -2.64
C PHE A 100 -0.48 9.74 -1.42
N GLU A 101 -1.39 9.83 -0.46
CA GLU A 101 -1.15 10.37 0.87
C GLU A 101 -1.31 9.25 1.89
N GLU A 102 -0.23 8.93 2.59
CA GLU A 102 -0.25 7.95 3.66
C GLU A 102 -0.12 8.64 5.01
N SER A 103 -0.91 8.21 5.99
CA SER A 103 -0.88 8.72 7.35
C SER A 103 -1.07 7.60 8.37
N PHE A 104 -0.63 7.85 9.59
CA PHE A 104 -0.72 6.91 10.71
C PHE A 104 -1.52 7.57 11.83
N ILE A 105 -2.59 6.91 12.27
CA ILE A 105 -3.48 7.39 13.33
C ILE A 105 -3.17 6.57 14.58
N GLY A 106 -2.59 7.21 15.59
CA GLY A 106 -2.04 6.50 16.74
C GLY A 106 -0.93 5.53 16.32
N ASP A 107 -0.81 4.43 17.07
CA ASP A 107 0.31 3.48 16.89
C ASP A 107 -0.07 2.24 16.06
N ASP A 108 -1.37 2.02 15.81
CA ASP A 108 -1.88 0.78 15.23
C ASP A 108 -2.82 0.97 14.04
N HIS A 109 -2.97 2.18 13.48
CA HIS A 109 -3.77 2.39 12.27
C HIS A 109 -2.98 3.07 11.17
N CYS A 110 -2.96 2.45 9.99
CA CYS A 110 -2.46 3.07 8.76
C CYS A 110 -3.62 3.47 7.85
N VAL A 111 -3.47 4.61 7.17
CA VAL A 111 -4.44 5.15 6.23
C VAL A 111 -3.71 5.52 4.96
N ALA A 112 -4.34 5.24 3.81
CA ALA A 112 -3.86 5.68 2.52
C ALA A 112 -5.03 6.30 1.75
N VAL A 113 -4.77 7.45 1.14
CA VAL A 113 -5.68 8.11 0.20
C VAL A 113 -4.98 8.12 -1.15
N GLY A 114 -5.65 7.59 -2.18
CA GLY A 114 -5.18 7.66 -3.56
C GLY A 114 -6.08 8.62 -4.33
N SER A 115 -5.48 9.54 -5.08
CA SER A 115 -6.22 10.47 -5.92
C SER A 115 -5.63 10.54 -7.32
N VAL A 116 -6.50 10.77 -8.30
CA VAL A 116 -6.11 10.94 -9.69
C VAL A 116 -6.10 12.43 -9.98
N GLU A 117 -4.96 12.95 -10.46
CA GLU A 117 -4.94 14.28 -11.05
C GLU A 117 -5.76 14.25 -12.34
N GLU A 118 -6.98 14.77 -12.29
CA GLU A 118 -7.71 15.09 -13.50
C GLU A 118 -6.92 16.19 -14.22
N SER A 119 -6.59 15.94 -15.50
CA SER A 119 -6.10 17.02 -16.36
C SER A 119 -7.09 18.18 -16.27
N PRO A 120 -6.67 19.44 -16.12
CA PRO A 120 -7.61 20.56 -16.03
C PRO A 120 -8.52 20.48 -17.25
N SER A 121 -9.79 20.12 -17.00
CA SER A 121 -10.79 20.05 -18.04
C SER A 121 -10.81 21.43 -18.68
N THR A 122 -10.49 21.51 -19.97
CA THR A 122 -10.79 22.68 -20.78
C THR A 122 -12.32 22.79 -20.80
N ARG A 123 -12.90 23.41 -19.76
CA ARG A 123 -14.32 23.75 -19.77
C ARG A 123 -14.49 24.83 -20.84
N PRO A 124 -15.41 24.63 -21.80
CA PRO A 124 -15.70 25.63 -22.82
C PRO A 124 -16.28 26.90 -22.22
#